data_AF-A0A453JH39-F1
#
_entry.id   AF-A0A453JH39-F1
#
_cell.length_a   1.000
_cell.length_b   1.000
_cell.length_c   1.000
_cell.angle_alpha   90.00
_cell.angle_beta   90.00
_cell.angle_gamma   90.00
#
_symmetry.space_group_name_H-M   'P 1'
#
loop_
_entity.id
_entity.type
_entity.pdbx_description
1 polymer ?
#
loop_
_entity_poly.entity_id
_entity_poly.type
_entity_poly.pdbx_seq_one_letter_code
_entity_poly.pdbx_strand_id
1 'polypeptide(L)'
;MLFLWGCQTHILSMLQHSKHTRSKEQRYEGASTLYSPHTFESIHSRVSETCCSYGPTPTNIQPPDILDKQIRLLPGVVVDSTTPGVHFGDVSSDVAANSDFGKGSTVNATFHSTCPWNDLLTNGNFALVERLNGNSWIPAYDDDDWSLRFKWPRPLSPKSFPALEWTIPEDAAPGVYRLRHLGASKPLIGSIEHFTGTARAFAVC
;
A
#
# COMPACT_ATOMS: atom_id res chain seq x y z
N MET A 1 27.65 13.16 41.17
CA MET A 1 26.25 13.49 40.82
C MET A 1 26.09 14.83 40.08
N LEU A 2 26.86 15.88 40.40
CA LEU A 2 26.83 17.19 39.71
C LEU A 2 27.29 17.17 38.23
N PHE A 3 28.24 16.30 37.87
CA PHE A 3 28.81 16.24 36.51
C PHE A 3 27.83 15.71 35.44
N LEU A 4 26.93 14.79 35.79
CA LEU A 4 25.94 14.24 34.87
C LEU A 4 24.84 15.26 34.55
N TRP A 5 24.43 16.07 35.53
CA TRP A 5 23.45 17.13 35.35
C TRP A 5 23.97 18.24 34.43
N GLY A 6 25.20 18.73 34.65
CA GLY A 6 25.79 19.79 33.82
C GLY A 6 26.04 19.39 32.36
N CYS A 7 26.34 18.11 32.10
CA CYS A 7 26.51 17.60 30.74
C CYS A 7 25.17 17.51 30.00
N GLN A 8 24.10 17.10 30.68
CA GLN A 8 22.75 17.00 30.12
C GLN A 8 22.18 18.38 29.73
N THR A 9 22.39 19.41 30.57
CA THR A 9 21.92 20.78 30.28
C THR A 9 22.62 21.40 29.08
N HIS A 10 23.92 21.13 28.92
CA HIS A 10 24.71 21.62 27.79
C HIS A 10 24.30 20.98 26.44
N ILE A 11 24.03 19.67 26.43
CA ILE A 11 23.57 18.95 25.24
C ILE A 11 22.20 19.46 24.80
N LEU A 12 21.29 19.69 25.74
CA LEU A 12 19.97 20.26 25.46
C LEU A 12 20.10 21.65 24.82
N SER A 13 20.90 22.54 25.40
CA SER A 13 21.11 23.89 24.87
C SER A 13 21.69 23.89 23.45
N MET A 14 22.62 22.98 23.16
CA MET A 14 23.17 22.83 21.79
C MET A 14 22.13 22.32 20.79
N LEU A 15 21.26 21.38 21.21
CA LEU A 15 20.17 20.88 20.37
C LEU A 15 19.12 21.96 20.10
N GLN A 16 18.73 22.72 21.11
CA GLN A 16 17.80 23.85 21.01
C GLN A 16 18.35 24.91 20.04
N HIS A 17 19.63 25.28 20.19
CA HIS A 17 20.30 26.21 19.31
C HIS A 17 20.36 25.71 17.86
N SER A 18 20.74 24.44 17.65
CA SER A 18 20.80 23.80 16.33
C SER A 18 19.43 23.71 15.63
N LYS A 19 18.35 23.48 16.38
CA LYS A 19 16.98 23.42 15.84
C LYS A 19 16.47 24.82 15.50
N HIS A 20 16.79 25.81 16.32
CA HIS A 20 16.43 27.20 16.08
C HIS A 20 17.16 27.79 14.86
N THR A 21 18.45 27.48 14.68
CA THR A 21 19.20 27.87 13.47
C THR A 21 18.63 27.18 12.22
N ARG A 22 18.23 25.90 12.32
CA ARG A 22 17.59 25.18 11.21
C ARG A 22 16.25 25.80 10.77
N SER A 23 15.47 26.34 11.72
CA SER A 23 14.26 27.10 11.36
C SER A 23 14.62 28.43 10.69
N LYS A 24 15.67 29.13 11.14
CA LYS A 24 16.13 30.40 10.54
C LYS A 24 16.70 30.25 9.13
N GLU A 25 17.29 29.11 8.80
CA GLU A 25 17.77 28.79 7.45
C GLU A 25 16.63 28.65 6.42
N GLN A 26 15.38 28.46 6.88
CA GLN A 26 14.18 28.36 6.02
C GLN A 26 14.33 27.34 4.87
N ARG A 27 15.05 26.24 5.12
CA ARG A 27 15.04 25.04 4.27
C ARG A 27 13.69 24.33 4.40
N TYR A 28 13.46 23.25 3.65
CA TYR A 28 12.17 22.54 3.61
C TYR A 28 11.57 22.29 5.02
N GLU A 29 12.37 21.76 5.94
CA GLU A 29 11.95 21.45 7.30
C GLU A 29 11.73 22.72 8.14
N GLY A 30 12.55 23.75 7.93
CA GLY A 30 12.44 25.04 8.61
C GLY A 30 11.18 25.82 8.18
N ALA A 31 10.91 25.85 6.88
CA ALA A 31 9.72 26.48 6.29
C ALA A 31 8.42 25.70 6.60
N SER A 32 8.50 24.39 6.83
CA SER A 32 7.37 23.56 7.27
C SER A 32 7.12 23.61 8.79
N THR A 33 7.89 24.42 9.52
CA THR A 33 7.66 24.66 10.96
C THR A 33 6.58 25.71 11.14
N LEU A 34 5.32 25.26 11.19
CA LEU A 34 4.13 26.10 11.02
C LEU A 34 3.94 27.21 12.07
N TYR A 35 4.31 26.97 13.34
CA TYR A 35 3.86 27.81 14.45
C TYR A 35 4.85 28.88 14.90
N SER A 36 6.16 28.73 14.64
CA SER A 36 7.25 29.66 14.99
C SER A 36 8.60 28.92 15.01
N PRO A 37 9.75 29.61 14.89
CA PRO A 37 11.08 29.05 15.21
C PRO A 37 11.24 28.46 16.62
N HIS A 38 10.26 28.67 17.52
CA HIS A 38 10.22 28.11 18.87
C HIS A 38 9.28 26.90 19.02
N THR A 39 8.72 26.37 17.93
CA THR A 39 7.81 25.21 17.96
C THR A 39 8.42 23.99 18.66
N PHE A 40 9.73 23.74 18.46
CA PHE A 40 10.42 22.65 19.14
C PHE A 40 10.47 22.87 20.66
N GLU A 41 10.78 24.09 21.09
CA GLU A 41 10.89 24.45 22.51
C GLU A 41 9.56 24.34 23.24
N SER A 42 8.48 24.81 22.62
CA SER A 42 7.14 24.75 23.22
C SER A 42 6.67 23.30 23.40
N ILE A 43 6.92 22.43 22.43
CA ILE A 43 6.63 20.99 22.55
C ILE A 43 7.51 20.37 23.64
N HIS A 44 8.81 20.66 23.64
CA HIS A 44 9.74 20.07 24.62
C HIS A 44 9.39 20.47 26.05
N SER A 45 9.09 21.74 26.31
CA SER A 45 8.65 22.23 27.61
C SER A 45 7.37 21.53 28.04
N ARG A 46 6.36 21.47 27.16
CA ARG A 46 5.06 20.86 27.47
C ARG A 46 5.17 19.38 27.80
N VAL A 47 5.96 18.63 27.05
CA VAL A 47 6.21 17.19 27.31
C VAL A 47 6.95 17.01 28.62
N SER A 48 7.95 17.84 28.90
CA SER A 48 8.75 17.76 30.13
C SER A 48 7.89 18.07 31.37
N GLU A 49 7.09 19.14 31.34
CA GLU A 49 6.15 19.50 32.41
C GLU A 49 5.12 18.40 32.67
N THR A 50 4.58 17.80 31.61
CA THR A 50 3.59 16.72 31.72
C THR A 50 4.21 15.45 32.29
N CYS A 51 5.43 15.10 31.87
CA CYS A 51 6.15 13.93 32.37
C CYS A 51 6.50 14.08 33.87
N CYS A 52 6.90 15.28 34.30
CA CYS A 52 7.29 15.55 35.68
C CYS A 52 6.12 15.70 36.66
N SER A 53 4.91 16.04 36.20
CA SER A 53 3.77 16.37 37.06
C SER A 53 2.92 15.17 37.51
N TYR A 54 3.16 13.95 36.99
CA TYR A 54 2.48 12.69 37.37
C TYR A 54 0.96 12.79 37.57
N GLY A 55 0.28 13.68 36.85
CA GLY A 55 -1.14 13.99 37.03
C GLY A 55 -1.83 14.33 35.71
N PRO A 56 -3.18 14.33 35.69
CA PRO A 56 -3.93 14.63 34.48
C PRO A 56 -3.68 16.07 34.03
N THR A 57 -3.25 16.25 32.78
CA THR A 57 -3.04 17.57 32.19
C THR A 57 -4.40 18.23 31.91
N PRO A 58 -4.70 19.41 32.47
CA PRO A 58 -5.94 20.11 32.16
C PRO A 58 -5.87 20.59 30.70
N THR A 59 -6.60 19.91 29.82
CA THR A 59 -6.77 20.34 28.42
C THR A 59 -8.26 20.51 28.17
N ASN A 60 -8.68 21.77 27.98
CA ASN A 60 -10.06 22.14 27.65
C ASN A 60 -10.24 22.43 26.15
N ILE A 61 -9.28 22.02 25.31
CA ILE A 61 -9.33 22.23 23.87
C ILE A 61 -9.39 20.86 23.23
N GLN A 62 -10.56 20.53 22.67
CA GLN A 62 -10.70 19.39 21.78
C GLN A 62 -10.39 19.85 20.34
N PRO A 63 -9.71 19.01 19.54
CA PRO A 63 -9.55 19.32 18.12
C PRO A 63 -10.94 19.45 17.47
N PRO A 64 -11.13 20.42 16.57
CA PRO A 64 -12.41 20.58 15.88
C PRO A 64 -12.70 19.35 15.01
N ASP A 65 -13.97 18.91 15.00
CA ASP A 65 -14.43 17.95 14.00
C ASP A 65 -14.54 18.65 12.64
N ILE A 66 -13.91 18.05 11.63
CA ILE A 66 -13.85 18.55 10.25
C ILE A 66 -14.28 17.50 9.23
N LEU A 67 -14.94 16.41 9.66
CA LEU A 67 -15.40 15.33 8.78
C LEU A 67 -16.38 15.81 7.70
N ASP A 68 -17.22 16.80 8.00
CA ASP A 68 -18.21 17.39 7.10
C ASP A 68 -17.63 18.45 6.13
N LYS A 69 -16.37 18.85 6.30
CA LYS A 69 -15.70 19.92 5.53
C LYS A 69 -14.73 19.39 4.48
N GLN A 70 -14.75 18.10 4.19
CA GLN A 70 -13.83 17.48 3.24
C GLN A 70 -14.33 17.65 1.81
N ILE A 71 -13.50 18.26 0.96
CA ILE A 71 -13.79 18.41 -0.47
C ILE A 71 -13.07 17.31 -1.24
N ARG A 72 -13.80 16.51 -2.03
CA ARG A 72 -13.23 15.48 -2.91
C ARG A 72 -13.41 15.87 -4.37
N LEU A 73 -12.30 16.12 -5.07
CA LEU A 73 -12.28 16.47 -6.50
C LEU A 73 -12.02 15.27 -7.43
N LEU A 74 -11.70 14.10 -6.86
CA LEU A 74 -11.48 12.88 -7.62
C LEU A 74 -12.81 12.18 -7.91
N PRO A 75 -13.18 11.99 -9.20
CA PRO A 75 -14.41 11.28 -9.55
C PRO A 75 -14.35 9.83 -9.05
N GLY A 76 -15.50 9.29 -8.67
CA GLY A 76 -15.64 7.89 -8.28
C GLY A 76 -15.58 6.94 -9.47
N VAL A 77 -15.61 5.64 -9.19
CA VAL A 77 -15.83 4.61 -10.20
C VAL A 77 -17.26 4.72 -10.70
N VAL A 78 -17.45 4.90 -12.00
CA VAL A 78 -18.79 5.07 -12.60
C VAL A 78 -19.36 3.72 -13.03
N VAL A 79 -18.63 2.96 -13.85
CA VAL A 79 -19.04 1.64 -14.32
C VAL A 79 -17.84 0.85 -14.83
N ASP A 80 -17.80 -0.45 -14.54
CA ASP A 80 -16.90 -1.41 -15.16
C ASP A 80 -17.67 -2.29 -16.16
N SER A 81 -17.05 -2.64 -17.27
CA SER A 81 -17.65 -3.52 -18.29
C SER A 81 -16.60 -4.41 -18.95
N THR A 82 -17.06 -5.52 -19.52
CA THR A 82 -16.26 -6.42 -20.35
C THR A 82 -16.69 -6.35 -21.81
N THR A 83 -15.94 -7.01 -22.69
CA THR A 83 -16.39 -7.27 -24.07
C THR A 83 -17.53 -8.30 -24.06
N PRO A 84 -18.50 -8.22 -25.01
CA PRO A 84 -19.57 -9.21 -25.09
C PRO A 84 -19.01 -10.64 -25.15
N GLY A 85 -19.55 -11.53 -24.30
CA GLY A 85 -19.11 -12.93 -24.19
C GLY A 85 -17.89 -13.17 -23.28
N VAL A 86 -17.31 -12.13 -22.68
CA VAL A 86 -16.20 -12.21 -21.72
C VAL A 86 -16.68 -11.82 -20.33
N HIS A 87 -16.22 -12.54 -19.31
CA HIS A 87 -16.55 -12.33 -17.91
C HIS A 87 -15.37 -11.72 -17.15
N PHE A 88 -15.64 -11.12 -16.00
CA PHE A 88 -14.58 -10.67 -15.11
C PHE A 88 -13.81 -11.88 -14.56
N GLY A 89 -12.48 -11.79 -14.58
CA GLY A 89 -11.57 -12.90 -14.27
C GLY A 89 -11.06 -13.64 -15.50
N ASP A 90 -11.64 -13.45 -16.68
CA ASP A 90 -11.14 -14.08 -17.91
C ASP A 90 -9.75 -13.54 -18.27
N VAL A 91 -8.90 -14.41 -18.83
CA VAL A 91 -7.53 -14.03 -19.21
C VAL A 91 -7.54 -13.37 -20.59
N SER A 92 -7.01 -12.15 -20.68
CA SER A 92 -6.86 -11.39 -21.93
C SER A 92 -5.54 -11.70 -22.63
N SER A 93 -4.45 -11.84 -21.87
CA SER A 93 -3.14 -12.25 -22.35
C SER A 93 -2.57 -13.26 -21.36
N ASP A 94 -2.41 -14.50 -21.80
CA ASP A 94 -2.01 -15.62 -20.95
C ASP A 94 -0.50 -15.87 -21.01
N VAL A 95 0.00 -16.66 -20.07
CA VAL A 95 1.37 -17.16 -20.06
C VAL A 95 1.58 -18.08 -21.28
N ALA A 96 2.77 -18.00 -21.88
CA ALA A 96 3.14 -18.83 -23.03
C ALA A 96 2.94 -20.33 -22.71
N ALA A 97 2.33 -21.07 -23.65
CA ALA A 97 2.08 -22.49 -23.46
C ALA A 97 3.40 -23.27 -23.33
N ASN A 98 3.45 -24.25 -22.41
CA ASN A 98 4.61 -25.11 -22.19
C ASN A 98 5.91 -24.33 -21.95
N SER A 99 5.81 -23.24 -21.19
CA SER A 99 6.96 -22.42 -20.81
C SER A 99 7.60 -22.92 -19.52
N ASP A 100 8.93 -22.96 -19.55
CA ASP A 100 9.79 -23.17 -18.40
C ASP A 100 10.50 -21.85 -18.08
N PHE A 101 10.40 -21.40 -16.83
CA PHE A 101 11.04 -20.18 -16.37
C PHE A 101 12.10 -20.50 -15.32
N GLY A 102 13.29 -19.94 -15.51
CA GLY A 102 14.32 -19.97 -14.47
C GLY A 102 14.09 -18.88 -13.43
N LYS A 103 14.70 -19.04 -12.26
CA LYS A 103 14.80 -18.02 -11.22
C LYS A 103 15.29 -16.67 -11.78
N GLY A 104 14.75 -15.58 -11.26
CA GLY A 104 14.99 -14.21 -11.76
C GLY A 104 14.19 -13.83 -13.00
N SER A 105 13.55 -14.79 -13.69
CA SER A 105 12.65 -14.49 -14.82
C SER A 105 11.36 -13.85 -14.33
N THR A 106 10.71 -13.05 -15.18
CA THR A 106 9.41 -12.44 -14.88
C THR A 106 8.32 -13.07 -15.72
N VAL A 107 7.29 -13.59 -15.06
CA VAL A 107 6.09 -14.17 -15.66
C VAL A 107 4.97 -13.15 -15.56
N ASN A 108 4.21 -12.97 -16.65
CA ASN A 108 3.10 -12.03 -16.68
C ASN A 108 1.82 -12.64 -17.23
N ALA A 109 0.67 -12.20 -16.71
CA ALA A 109 -0.64 -12.50 -17.25
C ALA A 109 -1.58 -11.31 -17.07
N THR A 110 -2.43 -11.05 -18.06
CA THR A 110 -3.37 -9.93 -18.06
C THR A 110 -4.79 -10.46 -18.01
N PHE A 111 -5.63 -9.88 -17.16
CA PHE A 111 -7.00 -10.34 -16.93
C PHE A 111 -8.01 -9.25 -17.29
N HIS A 112 -9.22 -9.64 -17.68
CA HIS A 112 -10.38 -8.76 -17.71
C HIS A 112 -10.86 -8.53 -16.28
N SER A 113 -10.88 -7.28 -15.82
CA SER A 113 -11.19 -6.97 -14.42
C SER A 113 -11.95 -5.66 -14.27
N THR A 114 -12.18 -5.28 -13.02
CA THR A 114 -12.88 -4.08 -12.58
C THR A 114 -11.93 -3.12 -11.86
N CYS A 115 -12.44 -1.94 -11.51
CA CYS A 115 -11.67 -1.00 -10.70
C CYS A 115 -11.46 -1.53 -9.26
N PRO A 116 -10.22 -1.56 -8.75
CA PRO A 116 -9.91 -1.97 -7.37
C PRO A 116 -10.55 -1.07 -6.30
N TRP A 117 -11.06 0.11 -6.68
CA TRP A 117 -11.82 0.97 -5.75
C TRP A 117 -13.26 0.48 -5.49
N ASN A 118 -13.74 -0.55 -6.20
CA ASN A 118 -15.04 -1.14 -5.91
C ASN A 118 -15.06 -1.87 -4.56
N ASP A 119 -13.99 -2.64 -4.28
CA ASP A 119 -13.73 -3.27 -2.99
C ASP A 119 -12.22 -3.31 -2.79
N LEU A 120 -11.76 -2.81 -1.64
CA LEU A 120 -10.34 -2.80 -1.30
C LEU A 120 -9.80 -4.18 -0.92
N LEU A 121 -10.67 -5.18 -0.81
CA LEU A 121 -10.34 -6.55 -0.38
C LEU A 121 -9.50 -6.54 0.90
N THR A 122 -9.93 -5.78 1.91
CA THR A 122 -9.16 -5.63 3.16
C THR A 122 -8.97 -6.99 3.83
N ASN A 123 -7.73 -7.37 4.13
CA ASN A 123 -7.31 -8.71 4.59
C ASN A 123 -7.51 -9.84 3.56
N GLY A 124 -7.73 -9.51 2.30
CA GLY A 124 -7.68 -10.41 1.15
C GLY A 124 -6.56 -9.98 0.19
N ASN A 125 -6.51 -10.63 -0.98
CA ASN A 125 -5.46 -10.42 -1.97
C ASN A 125 -6.08 -10.16 -3.34
N PHE A 126 -5.49 -9.29 -4.16
CA PHE A 126 -5.82 -9.10 -5.58
C PHE A 126 -5.03 -10.04 -6.50
N ALA A 127 -3.88 -10.51 -6.03
CA ALA A 127 -2.97 -11.37 -6.78
C ALA A 127 -2.45 -12.50 -5.89
N LEU A 128 -2.38 -13.69 -6.46
CA LEU A 128 -1.76 -14.86 -5.85
C LEU A 128 -0.91 -15.58 -6.89
N VAL A 129 0.23 -16.10 -6.43
CA VAL A 129 0.96 -17.16 -7.12
C VAL A 129 0.68 -18.44 -6.37
N GLU A 130 0.04 -19.38 -7.04
CA GLU A 130 -0.26 -20.68 -6.46
C GLU A 130 0.72 -21.73 -7.00
N ARG A 131 1.22 -22.59 -6.12
CA ARG A 131 2.06 -23.75 -6.47
C ARG A 131 1.23 -25.02 -6.44
N LEU A 132 1.47 -25.91 -7.40
CA LEU A 132 0.87 -27.24 -7.39
C LEU A 132 1.58 -28.12 -6.36
N ASN A 133 0.82 -28.65 -5.40
CA ASN A 133 1.26 -29.61 -4.40
C ASN A 133 0.38 -30.86 -4.45
N GLY A 134 0.90 -31.95 -5.02
CA GLY A 134 0.10 -33.13 -5.33
C GLY A 134 -1.00 -32.78 -6.35
N ASN A 135 -2.25 -32.84 -5.91
CA ASN A 135 -3.42 -32.52 -6.74
C ASN A 135 -4.10 -31.19 -6.34
N SER A 136 -3.47 -30.39 -5.46
CA SER A 136 -4.05 -29.16 -4.92
C SER A 136 -3.15 -27.96 -5.17
N TRP A 137 -3.77 -26.81 -5.40
CA TRP A 137 -3.09 -25.53 -5.56
C TRP A 137 -3.03 -24.84 -4.21
N ILE A 138 -1.83 -24.46 -3.77
CA ILE A 138 -1.60 -23.75 -2.52
C ILE A 138 -1.01 -22.37 -2.81
N PRO A 139 -1.46 -21.30 -2.14
CA PRO A 139 -0.80 -20.00 -2.22
C PRO A 139 0.66 -20.13 -1.80
N ALA A 140 1.58 -19.69 -2.66
CA ALA A 140 3.01 -19.65 -2.39
C ALA A 140 3.51 -18.22 -2.25
N TYR A 141 2.93 -17.28 -3.00
CA TYR A 141 3.17 -15.86 -2.90
C TYR A 141 1.86 -15.09 -3.05
N ASP A 142 1.74 -13.93 -2.41
CA ASP A 142 0.59 -13.03 -2.47
C ASP A 142 1.00 -11.59 -2.83
N ASP A 143 0.07 -10.64 -2.76
CA ASP A 143 0.31 -9.26 -3.18
C ASP A 143 1.01 -8.37 -2.12
N ASP A 144 1.40 -8.94 -0.97
CA ASP A 144 2.33 -8.34 -0.01
C ASP A 144 3.79 -8.75 -0.30
N ASP A 145 4.01 -9.79 -1.12
CA ASP A 145 5.34 -10.18 -1.56
C ASP A 145 5.92 -9.21 -2.60
N TRP A 146 7.13 -8.70 -2.36
CA TRP A 146 7.87 -7.85 -3.31
C TRP A 146 8.03 -8.42 -4.72
N SER A 147 7.99 -9.75 -4.82
CA SER A 147 8.15 -10.50 -6.06
C SER A 147 6.92 -10.47 -6.96
N LEU A 148 5.73 -10.22 -6.39
CA LEU A 148 4.46 -10.21 -7.09
C LEU A 148 3.92 -8.78 -7.18
N ARG A 149 3.48 -8.39 -8.37
CA ARG A 149 2.95 -7.04 -8.63
C ARG A 149 1.59 -7.13 -9.30
N PHE A 150 0.60 -6.53 -8.65
CA PHE A 150 -0.68 -6.22 -9.26
C PHE A 150 -0.61 -4.83 -9.89
N LYS A 151 -0.66 -4.76 -11.24
CA LYS A 151 -0.63 -3.50 -11.98
C LYS A 151 -1.99 -3.23 -12.61
N TRP A 152 -2.70 -2.25 -12.07
CA TRP A 152 -3.96 -1.75 -12.64
C TRP A 152 -3.74 -0.38 -13.28
N PRO A 153 -3.58 -0.30 -14.62
CA PRO A 153 -3.51 0.98 -15.29
C PRO A 153 -4.89 1.65 -15.28
N ARG A 154 -4.96 2.96 -14.96
CA ARG A 154 -6.23 3.69 -15.02
C ARG A 154 -6.71 3.72 -16.47
N PRO A 155 -7.84 3.07 -16.81
CA PRO A 155 -8.33 3.08 -18.16
C PRO A 155 -9.09 4.39 -18.42
N LEU A 156 -9.03 4.89 -19.66
CA LEU A 156 -9.95 5.93 -20.15
C LEU A 156 -11.31 5.34 -20.57
N SER A 157 -11.43 4.02 -20.48
CA SER A 157 -12.61 3.24 -20.87
C SER A 157 -13.16 2.49 -19.65
N PRO A 158 -14.42 2.04 -19.67
CA PRO A 158 -14.98 1.21 -18.61
C PRO A 158 -14.41 -0.22 -18.59
N LYS A 159 -13.56 -0.58 -19.55
CA LYS A 159 -12.87 -1.87 -19.60
C LYS A 159 -11.49 -1.73 -18.97
N SER A 160 -11.16 -2.62 -18.04
CA SER A 160 -9.86 -2.63 -17.37
C SER A 160 -9.15 -3.97 -17.53
N PHE A 161 -7.82 -3.88 -17.64
CA PHE A 161 -6.95 -5.00 -17.98
C PHE A 161 -5.74 -5.04 -17.05
N PRO A 162 -5.91 -5.37 -15.76
CA PRO A 162 -4.77 -5.48 -14.86
C PRO A 162 -3.83 -6.60 -15.28
N ALA A 163 -2.54 -6.36 -15.07
CA ALA A 163 -1.48 -7.33 -15.25
C ALA A 163 -0.98 -7.81 -13.88
N LEU A 164 -0.86 -9.12 -13.74
CA LEU A 164 -0.07 -9.76 -12.70
C LEU A 164 1.33 -9.99 -13.24
N GLU A 165 2.34 -9.50 -12.52
CA GLU A 165 3.74 -9.74 -12.83
C GLU A 165 4.41 -10.39 -11.63
N TRP A 166 4.93 -11.59 -11.83
CA TRP A 166 5.70 -12.30 -10.82
C TRP A 166 7.14 -12.45 -11.27
N THR A 167 8.07 -11.80 -10.58
CA THR A 167 9.51 -12.02 -10.75
C THR A 167 9.93 -13.16 -9.83
N ILE A 168 10.26 -14.32 -10.42
CA ILE A 168 10.53 -15.55 -9.67
C ILE A 168 11.71 -15.34 -8.72
N PRO A 169 11.52 -15.45 -7.39
CA PRO A 169 12.61 -15.32 -6.42
C PRO A 169 13.69 -16.40 -6.58
N GLU A 170 14.91 -16.09 -6.17
CA GLU A 170 16.05 -17.03 -6.21
C GLU A 170 15.86 -18.25 -5.29
N ASP A 171 15.07 -18.11 -4.23
CA ASP A 171 14.71 -19.15 -3.28
C ASP A 171 13.42 -19.89 -3.65
N ALA A 172 12.78 -19.54 -4.78
CA ALA A 172 11.61 -20.25 -5.27
C ALA A 172 11.93 -21.73 -5.51
N ALA A 173 11.10 -22.60 -4.93
CA ALA A 173 11.27 -24.03 -5.09
C ALA A 173 10.84 -24.45 -6.52
N PRO A 174 11.58 -25.36 -7.18
CA PRO A 174 11.16 -25.88 -8.47
C PRO A 174 9.77 -26.52 -8.41
N GLY A 175 8.99 -26.39 -9.47
CA GLY A 175 7.64 -26.94 -9.54
C GLY A 175 6.74 -26.22 -10.55
N VAL A 176 5.45 -26.55 -10.50
CA VAL A 176 4.45 -25.94 -11.38
C VAL A 176 3.70 -24.87 -10.61
N TYR A 177 3.59 -23.69 -11.20
CA TYR A 177 2.96 -22.51 -10.64
C TYR A 177 1.86 -21.97 -11.56
N ARG A 178 0.95 -21.17 -11.03
CA ARG A 178 -0.02 -20.39 -11.81
C ARG A 178 -0.30 -19.05 -11.15
N LEU A 179 -0.64 -18.06 -11.95
CA LEU A 179 -1.10 -16.76 -11.47
C LEU A 179 -2.62 -16.78 -11.29
N ARG A 180 -3.08 -16.27 -10.16
CA ARG A 180 -4.50 -16.13 -9.85
C ARG A 180 -4.81 -14.69 -9.48
N HIS A 181 -5.78 -14.13 -10.18
CA HIS A 181 -6.31 -12.80 -9.91
C HIS A 181 -7.62 -12.91 -9.13
N LEU A 182 -7.82 -12.06 -8.14
CA LEU A 182 -9.07 -11.91 -7.44
C LEU A 182 -9.54 -10.46 -7.55
N GLY A 183 -10.84 -10.26 -7.64
CA GLY A 183 -11.41 -8.94 -7.76
C GLY A 183 -12.88 -8.92 -7.40
N ALA A 184 -13.42 -7.71 -7.37
CA ALA A 184 -14.81 -7.47 -7.01
C ALA A 184 -15.47 -6.57 -8.06
N SER A 185 -16.55 -7.05 -8.66
CA SER A 185 -17.33 -6.30 -9.62
C SER A 185 -18.50 -5.60 -8.93
N LYS A 186 -18.73 -4.34 -9.30
CA LYS A 186 -19.88 -3.59 -8.81
C LYS A 186 -20.89 -3.43 -9.96
N PRO A 187 -22.02 -4.12 -9.93
CA PRO A 187 -23.06 -3.93 -10.95
C PRO A 187 -23.73 -2.56 -10.78
N LEU A 188 -24.37 -2.07 -11.85
CA LEU A 188 -25.15 -0.82 -11.83
C LEU A 188 -26.30 -0.86 -10.80
N ILE A 189 -26.86 -2.06 -10.57
CA ILE A 189 -27.92 -2.32 -9.61
C ILE A 189 -27.52 -3.60 -8.87
N GLY A 190 -27.51 -3.57 -7.52
CA GLY A 190 -27.23 -4.74 -6.69
C GLY A 190 -26.02 -4.59 -5.77
N SER A 191 -25.53 -5.72 -5.28
CA SER A 191 -24.35 -5.83 -4.41
C SER A 191 -23.08 -6.13 -5.20
N ILE A 192 -21.94 -5.90 -4.56
CA ILE A 192 -20.62 -6.27 -5.10
C ILE A 192 -20.53 -7.79 -5.22
N GLU A 193 -20.03 -8.29 -6.36
CA GLU A 193 -19.79 -9.70 -6.64
C GLU A 193 -18.30 -10.00 -6.75
N HIS A 194 -17.82 -11.05 -6.08
CA HIS A 194 -16.42 -11.45 -6.14
C HIS A 194 -16.19 -12.43 -7.29
N PHE A 195 -15.08 -12.27 -7.99
CA PHE A 195 -14.65 -13.17 -9.06
C PHE A 195 -13.18 -13.56 -8.89
N THR A 196 -12.80 -14.64 -9.54
CA THR A 196 -11.40 -15.07 -9.63
C THR A 196 -11.04 -15.47 -11.04
N GLY A 197 -9.89 -15.02 -11.51
CA GLY A 197 -9.27 -15.42 -12.77
C GLY A 197 -8.04 -16.28 -12.52
N THR A 198 -7.79 -17.27 -13.36
CA THR A 198 -6.60 -18.13 -13.25
C THR A 198 -5.92 -18.24 -14.61
N ALA A 199 -4.63 -17.89 -14.65
CA ALA A 199 -3.80 -18.06 -15.84
C ALA A 199 -3.40 -19.53 -16.04
N ARG A 200 -2.89 -19.85 -17.22
CA ARG A 200 -2.30 -21.16 -17.49
C ARG A 200 -1.15 -21.43 -16.53
N ALA A 201 -1.01 -22.71 -16.15
CA ALA A 201 0.10 -23.17 -15.34
C ALA A 201 1.41 -23.19 -16.15
N PHE A 202 2.52 -22.89 -15.48
CA PHE A 202 3.87 -22.87 -16.05
C PHE A 202 4.86 -23.50 -15.06
N ALA A 203 6.00 -23.98 -15.58
CA ALA A 203 7.01 -24.63 -14.77
C ALA A 203 8.12 -23.64 -14.38
N VAL A 204 8.65 -23.84 -13.17
CA VAL A 204 9.79 -23.11 -12.63
C VAL A 204 10.90 -24.10 -12.31
N CYS A 205 12.10 -23.85 -12.83
CA CYS A 205 13.28 -24.71 -12.70
C CYS A 205 14.45 -24.05 -11.96
#